data_AF-A0A2U3QUD3-F1
#
_entry.id   AF-A0A2U3QUD3-F1
#
_cell.length_a   1.000
_cell.length_b   1.000
_cell.length_c   1.000
_cell.angle_alpha   90.00
_cell.angle_beta   90.00
_cell.angle_gamma   90.00
#
_symmetry.space_group_name_H-M   'P 1'
#
loop_
_entity.id
_entity.type
_entity.pdbx_description
1 polymer ?
#
loop_
_entity_poly.entity_id
_entity_poly.type
_entity_poly.pdbx_seq_one_letter_code
_entity_poly.pdbx_strand_id
1 'polypeptide(L)' 'MIKSYGQTIDKKYFSELNIINEDNVSKKIFIKAKTGFADSYITSNHMENLAHAFKAQGFSFELVKFSNFNKI' A
#
# COMPACT_ATOMS: atom_id res chain seq x y z
N MET A 1 11.13 6.16 -7.23
CA MET A 1 11.41 6.75 -5.90
C MET A 1 10.31 7.76 -5.64
N ILE A 2 9.36 7.40 -4.76
CA ILE A 2 8.23 8.24 -4.35
C ILE A 2 8.83 9.50 -3.73
N LYS A 3 8.81 10.62 -4.46
CA LYS A 3 9.30 11.90 -4.00
C LYS A 3 8.10 12.84 -3.93
N SER A 4 7.78 13.24 -2.71
CA SER A 4 7.01 14.44 -2.36
C SER A 4 5.55 14.27 -1.93
N TYR A 5 5.24 13.26 -1.11
CA TYR A 5 4.15 13.40 -0.13
C TYR A 5 4.66 13.17 1.29
N GLY A 6 5.50 14.10 1.76
CA GLY A 6 6.00 14.15 3.13
C GLY A 6 6.92 12.98 3.48
N GLN A 7 8.23 13.24 3.54
CA GLN A 7 9.25 12.22 3.84
C GLN A 7 8.95 11.39 5.12
N THR A 8 8.17 11.91 6.06
CA THR A 8 7.74 11.22 7.28
C THR A 8 6.57 10.25 7.06
N ILE A 9 5.64 10.61 6.16
CA ILE A 9 4.49 9.78 5.77
C ILE A 9 5.01 8.64 4.90
N ASP A 10 5.81 8.95 3.88
CA ASP A 10 6.39 7.96 3.00
C ASP A 10 7.20 6.89 3.75
N LYS A 11 7.95 7.27 4.80
CA LYS A 11 8.82 6.33 5.51
C LYS A 11 8.11 5.45 6.55
N LYS A 12 7.06 5.95 7.21
CA LYS A 12 6.34 5.21 8.26
C LYS A 12 5.18 4.38 7.74
N TYR A 13 4.50 4.82 6.67
CA TYR A 13 3.35 4.10 6.13
C TYR A 13 3.75 3.04 5.11
N PHE A 14 4.72 3.32 4.23
CA PHE A 14 5.24 2.30 3.32
C PHE A 14 6.14 1.27 4.02
N SER A 15 6.75 1.60 5.17
CA SER A 15 7.50 0.59 5.94
C SER A 15 6.61 -0.53 6.45
N GLU A 16 5.30 -0.31 6.58
CA GLU A 16 4.31 -1.31 7.01
C GLU A 16 3.64 -2.03 5.83
N LEU A 17 4.01 -1.68 4.59
CA LEU A 17 3.48 -2.25 3.36
C LEU A 17 4.56 -3.04 2.62
N ASN A 18 4.20 -4.23 2.15
CA ASN A 18 4.99 -5.02 1.22
C ASN A 18 4.38 -4.90 -0.17
N ILE A 19 5.21 -4.59 -1.18
CA ILE A 19 4.81 -4.74 -2.58
C ILE A 19 4.82 -6.24 -2.90
N ILE A 20 3.67 -6.79 -3.26
CA ILE A 20 3.52 -8.21 -3.64
C ILE A 20 3.80 -8.36 -5.13
N ASN A 21 3.28 -7.43 -5.93
CA ASN A 21 3.39 -7.47 -7.38
C ASN A 21 3.28 -6.06 -7.96
N GLU A 22 3.98 -5.84 -9.06
CA GLU A 22 3.92 -4.62 -9.85
C GLU A 22 3.67 -5.00 -11.31
N ASP A 23 2.46 -4.68 -11.80
CA ASP A 23 2.14 -4.81 -13.21
C ASP A 23 2.41 -3.49 -13.93
N ASN A 24 3.49 -3.50 -14.71
CA ASN A 24 3.94 -2.34 -15.46
C ASN A 24 3.15 -2.07 -16.74
N VAL A 25 2.39 -3.06 -17.24
CA VAL A 25 1.52 -2.93 -18.41
C VAL A 25 0.21 -2.26 -18.00
N SER A 26 -0.45 -2.77 -16.94
CA SER A 26 -1.68 -2.17 -16.42
C SER A 26 -1.45 -0.99 -15.48
N LYS A 27 -0.20 -0.70 -15.12
CA LYS A 27 0.20 0.31 -14.13
C LYS A 27 -0.53 0.09 -12.80
N LYS A 28 -0.55 -1.14 -12.31
CA LYS A 28 -1.20 -1.52 -11.05
C LYS A 28 -0.23 -2.17 -10.09
N ILE A 29 -0.22 -1.71 -8.84
CA ILE A 29 0.63 -2.23 -7.77
C ILE A 29 -0.23 -2.95 -6.74
N PHE A 30 0.11 -4.19 -6.43
CA PHE A 30 -0.52 -4.95 -5.35
C PHE A 30 0.34 -4.81 -4.10
N ILE A 31 -0.26 -4.30 -3.03
CA ILE A 31 0.39 -4.11 -1.74
C ILE A 31 -0.30 -4.94 -0.67
N LYS A 32 0.44 -5.33 0.36
CA LYS A 32 -0.08 -6.02 1.55
C LYS A 32 0.47 -5.38 2.80
N ALA A 33 -0.36 -5.20 3.81
CA ALA A 33 0.12 -4.85 5.13
C ALA A 33 0.97 -5.97 5.76
N LYS A 34 1.98 -5.59 6.54
CA LYS A 34 2.83 -6.55 7.27
C LYS A 34 2.10 -7.25 8.41
N THR A 35 1.09 -6.60 8.99
CA THR A 35 0.29 -7.11 10.11
C THR A 35 -1.19 -6.81 9.89
N GLY A 36 -2.06 -7.57 10.56
CA GLY A 36 -3.51 -7.32 10.53
C GLY A 36 -3.89 -5.99 11.17
N PHE A 37 -3.11 -5.52 12.15
CA PHE A 37 -3.29 -4.19 12.73
C PHE A 37 -3.00 -3.10 11.70
N ALA A 38 -1.87 -3.19 10.99
CA ALA A 38 -1.52 -2.24 9.93
C ALA A 38 -2.57 -2.25 8.80
N ASP A 39 -3.08 -3.42 8.41
CA ASP A 39 -4.15 -3.55 7.42
C ASP A 39 -5.41 -2.77 7.82
N SER A 40 -5.90 -3.00 9.04
CA SER A 40 -7.07 -2.30 9.57
C SER A 40 -6.81 -0.80 9.67
N TYR A 41 -5.64 -0.41 10.16
CA TYR A 41 -5.30 1.00 10.35
C TYR A 41 -5.23 1.75 9.01
N ILE A 42 -4.63 1.16 7.99
CA ILE A 42 -4.51 1.73 6.64
C ILE A 42 -5.88 1.80 5.96
N THR A 43 -6.67 0.73 6.04
CA THR A 43 -8.00 0.66 5.43
C THR A 43 -8.93 1.74 6.00
N SER A 44 -8.86 1.99 7.30
CA SER A 44 -9.71 2.98 7.97
C SER A 44 -9.28 4.44 7.76
N ASN A 45 -7.99 4.72 7.55
CA ASN A 45 -7.48 6.09 7.66
C ASN A 45 -6.67 6.59 6.46
N HIS A 46 -6.21 5.72 5.56
CA HIS A 46 -5.13 6.06 4.63
C HIS A 46 -5.35 5.64 3.18
N MET A 47 -6.48 5.01 2.84
CA MET A 47 -6.78 4.56 1.48
C MET A 47 -6.77 5.70 0.45
N GLU A 48 -7.30 6.88 0.80
CA GLU A 48 -7.33 8.04 -0.09
C GLU A 48 -5.92 8.61 -0.35
N ASN A 49 -5.12 8.77 0.71
CA ASN A 49 -3.74 9.23 0.61
C ASN A 49 -2.88 8.29 -0.25
N LEU A 50 -3.08 6.97 -0.09
CA LEU A 50 -2.42 5.97 -0.93
C LEU A 50 -2.87 6.12 -2.39
N ALA A 51 -4.16 6.28 -2.66
CA ALA A 51 -4.68 6.47 -4.01
C ALA A 51 -4.03 7.68 -4.68
N HIS A 52 -3.88 8.79 -3.94
CA HIS A 52 -3.23 9.99 -4.45
C HIS A 52 -1.73 9.77 -4.71
N ALA A 53 -1.01 9.12 -3.79
CA ALA A 53 0.42 8.85 -3.92
C ALA A 53 0.75 7.92 -5.10
N PHE A 54 -0.06 6.89 -5.34
CA PHE A 54 0.10 6.01 -6.50
C PHE A 54 -0.27 6.71 -7.80
N LYS A 55 -1.39 7.46 -7.81
CA LYS A 55 -1.83 8.21 -8.99
C LYS A 55 -0.81 9.26 -9.43
N ALA A 56 -0.16 9.95 -8.48
CA ALA A 56 0.90 10.91 -8.76
C ALA A 56 2.11 10.29 -9.49
N GLN A 57 2.28 8.97 -9.39
CA GLN A 57 3.34 8.20 -10.07
C GLN A 57 2.84 7.49 -11.33
N GLY A 58 1.58 7.70 -11.72
CA GLY A 58 0.97 7.05 -12.88
C GLY A 58 0.55 5.60 -12.62
N PHE A 59 0.39 5.21 -11.35
CA PHE A 59 -0.05 3.87 -10.96
C PHE A 59 -1.41 3.91 -10.24
N SER A 60 -2.14 2.82 -10.34
CA SER A 60 -3.21 2.44 -9.42
C SER A 60 -2.68 1.42 -8.41
N PHE A 61 -3.41 1.20 -7.32
CA PHE A 61 -3.04 0.17 -6.36
C PHE A 61 -4.22 -0.66 -5.90
N GLU A 62 -3.91 -1.84 -5.37
CA GLU A 62 -4.85 -2.68 -4.65
C GLU A 62 -4.21 -3.16 -3.35
N LEU A 63 -4.89 -2.91 -2.23
CA LEU A 63 -4.52 -3.46 -0.94
C LEU A 63 -5.11 -4.86 -0.81
N VAL A 64 -4.25 -5.86 -0.85
CA VAL A 64 -4.62 -7.25 -0.61
C VAL A 64 -4.89 -7.41 0.88
N LYS A 65 -6.13 -7.78 1.22
CA LYS A 65 -6.59 -7.96 2.59
C LYS A 65 -5.62 -8.83 3.38
N PHE A 66 -5.36 -8.43 4.63
CA PHE A 66 -4.59 -9.26 5.54
C PHE A 66 -5.39 -10.48 5.96
N SER A 67 -5.30 -11.52 5.14
CA SER A 67 -5.80 -12.85 5.48
C SER A 67 -4.70 -13.58 6.24
N ASN A 68 -4.95 -13.93 7.51
CA ASN A 68 -4.21 -14.98 8.19
C ASN A 68 -4.54 -16.31 7.48
N PHE A 69 -3.84 -16.64 6.40
CA PHE A 69 -3.79 -18.02 5.93
C PHE A 69 -2.88 -18.84 6.83
N ASN A 70 -3.21 -18.88 8.12
CA ASN A 70 -2.99 -20.07 8.93
C ASN A 70 -4.33 -20.81 8.90
N LYS A 71 -4.65 -21.41 7.76
CA LYS A 71 -5.52 -22.59 7.78
C LYS A 71 -4.63 -23.73 8.24
N ILE A 72 -4.90 -24.17 9.46
CA ILE A 72 -4.46 -25.45 10.04
C ILE A 72 -4.82 -26.58 9.06
#